data_AF-A0A914SFK2-F1
#
_entry.id   AF-A0A914SFK2-F1
#
_cell.length_a   1.000
_cell.length_b   1.000
_cell.length_c   1.000
_cell.angle_alpha   90.00
_cell.angle_beta   90.00
_cell.angle_gamma   90.00
#
_symmetry.space_group_name_H-M   'P 1'
#
loop_
_entity.id
_entity.type
_entity.pdbx_description
1 polymer ?
#
loop_
_entity_poly.entity_id
_entity_poly.type
_entity_poly.pdbx_seq_one_letter_code
_entity_poly.pdbx_strand_id
1 'polypeptide(L)'
;MLFKTVLLLAALTGDATFYAVVNGKTYQVAQSEETSKFQVSWQLEHAESGSQTFDIHIYDDEKYAAYQRDGASTQPLFTIQQYHGGLSYNRFFYAESFITVLALAVVYYAVTLRTQLKA
;
A
#
# COMPACT_ATOMS: atom_id res chain seq x y z
N MET A 1 2.76 8.76 2.06
CA MET A 1 2.38 7.76 3.10
C MET A 1 3.59 6.83 3.29
N LEU A 2 3.98 6.48 4.52
CA LEU A 2 5.19 5.68 4.75
C LEU A 2 4.87 4.18 4.59
N PHE A 3 5.28 3.59 3.47
CA PHE A 3 5.08 2.17 3.21
C PHE A 3 6.26 1.39 3.76
N LYS A 4 6.05 0.76 4.93
CA LYS A 4 7.04 -0.11 5.55
C LYS A 4 6.71 -1.55 5.19
N THR A 5 7.17 -2.00 4.04
CA THR A 5 7.12 -3.43 3.72
C THR A 5 8.35 -4.10 4.31
N VAL A 6 8.16 -4.89 5.36
CA VAL A 6 9.18 -5.84 5.82
C VAL A 6 9.09 -7.04 4.89
N LEU A 7 9.87 -7.03 3.81
CA LEU A 7 10.07 -8.24 3.03
C LEU A 7 10.92 -9.21 3.85
N LEU A 8 10.39 -10.40 4.10
CA LEU A 8 11.15 -11.48 4.73
C LEU A 8 11.92 -12.20 3.61
N LEU A 9 13.02 -11.60 3.15
CA LEU A 9 13.90 -12.23 2.18
C LEU A 9 14.78 -13.27 2.88
N ALA A 10 14.23 -14.47 3.08
CA ALA A 10 14.96 -15.60 3.68
C ALA A 10 15.94 -16.27 2.70
N ALA A 11 16.02 -15.82 1.45
CA ALA A 11 16.76 -16.49 0.38
C ALA A 11 18.07 -15.80 -0.04
N LEU A 12 18.41 -14.66 0.56
CA LEU A 12 19.70 -14.00 0.31
C LEU A 12 20.67 -14.41 1.42
N THR A 13 21.77 -15.07 1.05
CA THR A 13 22.83 -15.47 1.98
C THR A 13 24.14 -14.88 1.47
N GLY A 14 24.69 -13.89 2.19
CA GLY A 14 25.99 -13.28 1.91
C GLY A 14 26.05 -11.79 2.25
N ASP A 15 27.25 -11.28 2.51
CA ASP A 15 27.64 -9.86 2.71
C ASP A 15 27.52 -9.01 1.42
N ALA A 16 26.60 -9.38 0.52
CA ALA A 16 26.43 -8.68 -0.76
C ALA A 16 25.45 -7.50 -0.60
N THR A 17 25.77 -6.39 -1.27
CA THR A 17 24.89 -5.22 -1.29
C THR A 17 23.82 -5.42 -2.36
N PHE A 18 22.56 -5.45 -1.95
CA PHE A 18 21.44 -5.61 -2.86
C PHE A 18 20.73 -4.27 -3.11
N TYR A 19 20.26 -4.11 -4.34
CA TYR A 19 19.51 -2.94 -4.80
C TYR A 19 18.12 -3.34 -5.24
N ALA A 20 17.11 -2.64 -4.76
CA ALA A 20 15.72 -2.83 -5.13
C ALA A 20 15.27 -1.70 -6.06
N VAL A 21 14.66 -2.03 -7.18
CA VAL A 21 14.01 -1.06 -8.07
C VAL A 21 12.51 -1.23 -7.95
N VAL A 22 11.83 -0.17 -7.51
CA VAL A 22 10.37 -0.09 -7.41
C VAL A 22 9.90 1.09 -8.23
N ASN A 23 9.03 0.85 -9.22
CA ASN A 23 8.50 1.89 -10.10
C ASN A 23 9.59 2.79 -10.72
N GLY A 24 10.72 2.20 -11.14
CA GLY A 24 11.87 2.91 -11.71
C GLY A 24 12.76 3.66 -10.71
N LYS A 25 12.42 3.68 -9.41
CA LYS A 25 13.23 4.27 -8.34
C LYS A 25 14.07 3.21 -7.64
N THR A 26 15.34 3.50 -7.43
CA THR A 26 16.32 2.62 -6.79
C THR A 26 16.38 2.85 -5.28
N TYR A 27 16.26 1.77 -4.50
CA TYR A 27 16.32 1.74 -3.05
C TYR A 27 17.39 0.74 -2.61
N GLN A 28 18.21 1.11 -1.64
CA GLN A 28 19.18 0.19 -1.06
C GLN A 28 18.47 -0.77 -0.10
N VAL A 29 18.80 -2.05 -0.18
CA VAL A 29 18.29 -3.07 0.73
C VAL A 29 19.17 -3.10 1.97
N ALA A 30 18.59 -2.87 3.15
CA ALA A 30 19.31 -2.92 4.41
C ALA A 30 19.23 -4.33 5.00
N GLN A 31 20.34 -4.86 5.48
CA GLN A 31 20.38 -6.11 6.24
C GLN A 31 20.13 -5.81 7.73
N SER A 32 19.16 -6.50 8.33
CA SER A 32 18.94 -6.45 9.78
C SER A 32 19.93 -7.37 10.48
N GLU A 33 20.79 -6.80 11.32
CA GLU A 33 21.84 -7.51 12.07
C GLU A 33 21.29 -8.58 13.03
N GLU A 34 20.07 -8.40 13.53
CA GLU A 34 19.48 -9.31 14.54
C GLU A 34 18.86 -10.57 13.93
N THR A 35 18.45 -10.53 12.64
CA THR A 35 17.65 -11.63 12.05
C THR A 35 18.14 -12.12 10.70
N SER A 36 19.25 -11.60 10.18
CA SER A 36 19.73 -11.86 8.82
C SER A 36 18.66 -11.64 7.74
N LYS A 37 17.72 -10.73 8.01
CA LYS A 37 16.60 -10.40 7.11
C LYS A 37 16.94 -9.15 6.33
N PHE A 38 16.70 -9.19 5.03
CA PHE A 38 16.85 -8.06 4.15
C PHE A 38 15.55 -7.25 4.10
N GLN A 39 15.61 -5.97 4.46
CA GLN A 39 14.47 -5.06 4.47
C GLN A 39 14.68 -3.93 3.47
N VAL A 40 13.65 -3.65 2.68
CA VAL A 40 13.59 -2.47 1.81
C VAL A 40 12.34 -1.65 2.16
N SER A 41 12.51 -0.33 2.29
CA SER A 41 11.41 0.60 2.57
C SER A 41 11.39 1.70 1.54
N TRP A 42 10.21 2.02 1.02
CA TRP A 42 10.00 3.08 0.06
C TRP A 42 8.78 3.91 0.44
N GLN A 43 8.68 5.08 -0.16
CA GLN A 43 7.58 6.00 0.07
C GLN A 43 6.91 6.32 -1.25
N LEU A 44 5.59 6.36 -1.22
CA LEU A 44 4.80 6.85 -2.32
C LEU A 44 4.19 8.22 -1.99
N GLU A 45 4.13 9.03 -3.03
CA GLU A 45 3.35 10.26 -3.02
C GLU A 45 1.88 9.94 -2.84
N HIS A 46 1.15 10.81 -2.14
CA HIS A 46 -0.25 10.54 -1.79
C HIS A 46 -1.15 10.36 -3.02
N ALA A 47 -0.83 11.06 -4.13
CA ALA A 47 -1.53 10.93 -5.40
C ALA A 47 -1.39 9.54 -6.05
N GLU A 48 -0.25 8.88 -5.82
CA GLU A 48 0.07 7.54 -6.35
C GLU A 48 -0.22 6.43 -5.32
N SER A 49 -0.77 6.78 -4.16
CA SER A 49 -1.06 5.85 -3.06
C SER A 49 -2.40 5.12 -3.24
N GLY A 50 -2.81 4.88 -4.48
CA GLY A 50 -4.04 4.15 -4.83
C GLY A 50 -3.89 2.64 -4.62
N SER A 51 -4.95 1.88 -4.93
CA SER A 51 -4.81 0.43 -4.96
C SER A 51 -4.04 0.02 -6.22
N GLN A 52 -2.84 -0.53 -6.01
CA GLN A 52 -1.98 -0.98 -7.10
C GLN A 52 -1.07 -2.12 -6.67
N THR A 53 -0.64 -2.92 -7.64
CA THR A 53 0.41 -3.93 -7.45
C THR A 53 1.75 -3.30 -7.76
N PHE A 54 2.71 -3.48 -6.86
CA PHE A 54 4.09 -3.03 -7.03
C PHE A 54 4.98 -4.21 -7.38
N ASP A 55 5.63 -4.14 -8.54
CA ASP A 55 6.69 -5.06 -8.91
C ASP A 55 8.03 -4.54 -8.37
N ILE A 56 8.55 -5.23 -7.36
CA ILE A 56 9.81 -4.95 -6.70
C ILE A 56 10.87 -5.84 -7.36
N HIS A 57 11.78 -5.22 -8.11
CA HIS A 57 12.84 -5.91 -8.81
C HIS A 57 14.13 -5.84 -7.98
N ILE A 58 14.68 -6.98 -7.58
CA ILE A 58 15.93 -7.01 -6.82
C ILE A 58 17.10 -7.30 -7.76
N TYR A 59 18.16 -6.52 -7.62
CA TYR A 59 19.42 -6.61 -8.35
C TYR A 59 20.58 -6.81 -7.36
N ASP A 60 21.57 -7.58 -7.79
CA ASP A 60 22.90 -7.64 -7.17
C ASP A 60 23.78 -6.52 -7.74
N ASP A 61 24.95 -6.26 -7.16
CA ASP A 61 25.84 -5.16 -7.56
C ASP A 61 26.22 -5.22 -9.05
N GLU A 62 26.55 -6.42 -9.56
CA GLU A 62 26.88 -6.63 -10.97
C GLU A 62 25.70 -6.34 -11.90
N LYS A 63 24.50 -6.84 -11.55
CA LYS A 63 23.28 -6.65 -12.34
C LYS A 63 22.74 -5.22 -12.23
N TYR A 64 23.00 -4.55 -11.11
CA TYR A 64 22.67 -3.15 -10.92
C TYR A 64 23.52 -2.25 -11.81
N ALA A 65 24.83 -2.54 -11.94
CA ALA A 65 25.70 -1.85 -12.88
C ALA A 65 25.25 -2.03 -14.35
N ALA A 66 24.73 -3.21 -14.70
CA ALA A 66 24.12 -3.46 -16.00
C ALA A 66 22.79 -2.69 -16.17
N TYR A 67 21.92 -2.68 -15.14
CA TYR A 67 20.68 -1.90 -15.13
C TYR A 67 20.93 -0.40 -15.32
N GLN A 68 22.02 0.16 -14.78
CA GLN A 68 22.36 1.56 -15.03
C GLN A 68 22.82 1.85 -16.48
N ARG A 69 23.33 0.85 -17.20
CA ARG A 69 23.76 1.01 -18.60
C ARG A 69 22.62 0.78 -19.58
N ASP A 70 21.92 -0.34 -19.43
CA ASP A 70 20.90 -0.81 -20.38
C ASP A 70 19.46 -0.52 -19.90
N GLY A 71 19.30 0.06 -18.72
CA GLY A 71 18.00 0.35 -18.12
C GLY A 71 17.21 -0.92 -17.78
N ALA A 72 15.90 -0.83 -18.00
CA ALA A 72 14.93 -1.90 -17.71
C ALA A 72 15.09 -3.16 -18.59
N SER A 73 16.03 -3.19 -19.54
CA SER A 73 16.32 -4.39 -20.34
C SER A 73 17.12 -5.45 -19.58
N THR A 74 17.72 -5.11 -18.44
CA THR A 74 18.51 -6.04 -17.63
C THR A 74 17.62 -6.96 -16.80
N GLN A 75 17.87 -8.27 -16.84
CA GLN A 75 17.07 -9.24 -16.10
C GLN A 75 17.33 -9.16 -14.58
N PRO A 76 16.29 -8.94 -13.75
CA PRO A 76 16.41 -8.90 -12.29
C PRO A 76 16.82 -10.27 -11.72
N LEU A 77 17.33 -10.30 -10.49
CA LEU A 77 17.64 -11.55 -9.79
C LEU A 77 16.34 -12.28 -9.40
N PHE A 78 15.37 -11.53 -8.89
CA PHE A 78 14.00 -11.97 -8.70
C PHE A 78 13.07 -10.77 -8.61
N THR A 79 11.81 -10.98 -8.94
CA THR A 79 10.74 -9.98 -8.88
C THR A 79 9.74 -10.39 -7.82
N ILE A 80 9.33 -9.44 -6.97
CA ILE A 80 8.34 -9.67 -5.93
C ILE A 80 7.18 -8.73 -6.17
N GLN A 81 6.00 -9.31 -6.30
CA GLN A 81 4.77 -8.55 -6.46
C GLN A 81 4.18 -8.28 -5.08
N GLN A 82 4.09 -7.01 -4.72
CA GLN A 82 3.38 -6.60 -3.52
C GLN A 82 2.08 -5.91 -3.90
N TYR A 83 0.96 -6.52 -3.53
CA TYR A 83 -0.35 -5.88 -3.65
C TYR A 83 -0.56 -4.84 -2.55
N HIS A 84 -0.92 -3.62 -2.95
CA HIS A 84 -1.39 -2.58 -2.05
C HIS A 84 -2.89 -2.34 -2.28
N GLY A 85 -3.71 -2.60 -1.25
CA GLY A 85 -5.17 -2.45 -1.32
C GLY A 85 -5.68 -1.01 -1.40
N GLY A 86 -4.78 -0.01 -1.34
CA GLY A 86 -5.14 1.40 -1.30
C GLY A 86 -5.91 1.78 -0.04
N LEU A 87 -6.22 3.07 0.08
CA LEU A 87 -7.17 3.53 1.09
C LEU A 87 -8.59 3.24 0.59
N SER A 88 -9.38 2.53 1.40
CA SER A 88 -10.79 2.26 1.09
C SER A 88 -11.59 3.57 1.17
N TYR A 89 -11.72 4.25 0.03
CA TYR A 89 -12.58 5.42 -0.11
C TYR A 89 -14.03 5.00 -0.37
N ASN A 90 -14.72 4.44 0.64
CA ASN A 90 -16.20 4.47 0.59
C ASN A 90 -16.93 4.23 1.92
N ARG A 91 -16.72 5.08 2.93
CA ARG A 91 -17.45 4.95 4.20
C ARG A 91 -18.33 6.13 4.59
N PHE A 92 -18.12 7.31 4.01
CA PHE A 92 -18.81 8.52 4.45
C PHE A 92 -20.24 8.68 3.92
N PHE A 93 -20.57 8.09 2.77
CA PHE A 93 -21.84 8.41 2.11
C PHE A 93 -23.00 7.42 2.36
N TYR A 94 -22.72 6.18 2.78
CA TYR A 94 -23.73 5.13 2.68
C TYR A 94 -24.36 4.69 4.00
N ALA A 95 -23.61 4.56 5.09
CA ALA A 95 -24.17 4.05 6.35
C ALA A 95 -24.68 5.17 7.26
N GLU A 96 -23.87 6.20 7.48
CA GLU A 96 -24.18 7.25 8.46
C GLU A 96 -25.32 8.14 7.99
N SER A 97 -25.22 8.68 6.77
CA SER A 97 -26.26 9.56 6.20
C SER A 97 -27.62 8.86 6.10
N PHE A 98 -27.64 7.57 5.78
CA PHE A 98 -28.86 6.78 5.69
C PHE A 98 -29.55 6.62 7.06
N ILE A 99 -28.79 6.30 8.11
CA ILE A 99 -29.32 6.17 9.47
C ILE A 99 -29.87 7.52 9.96
N THR A 100 -29.18 8.63 9.66
CA THR A 100 -29.65 9.97 10.04
C THR A 100 -30.98 10.32 9.39
N VAL A 101 -31.13 10.08 8.08
CA VAL A 101 -32.39 10.33 7.36
C VAL A 101 -33.52 9.44 7.88
N LEU A 102 -33.22 8.16 8.14
CA LEU A 102 -34.20 7.24 8.72
C LEU A 102 -34.66 7.68 10.11
N ALA A 103 -33.73 8.13 10.97
CA ALA A 103 -34.04 8.63 12.30
C ALA A 103 -34.95 9.88 12.23
N LEU A 104 -34.67 10.81 11.32
CA LEU A 104 -35.52 11.99 11.10
C LEU A 104 -36.92 11.62 10.63
N ALA A 105 -37.05 10.64 9.74
CA ALA A 105 -38.35 10.15 9.26
C ALA A 105 -39.19 9.52 10.39
N VAL A 106 -38.56 8.73 11.26
CA VAL A 106 -39.23 8.12 12.42
C VAL A 106 -39.73 9.20 13.39
N VAL A 107 -38.89 10.19 13.70
CA VAL A 107 -39.29 11.32 14.58
C VAL A 107 -40.44 12.11 13.97
N TYR A 108 -40.38 12.42 12.67
CA TYR A 108 -41.46 13.12 11.97
C TYR A 108 -42.79 12.36 12.06
N TYR A 109 -42.76 11.05 11.84
CA TYR A 109 -43.95 10.21 11.90
C TYR A 109 -44.53 10.14 13.33
N ALA A 110 -43.68 10.00 14.34
CA ALA A 110 -44.09 10.00 15.74
C ALA A 110 -44.77 11.33 16.16
N VAL A 111 -44.24 12.47 15.70
CA VAL A 111 -44.84 13.79 15.95
C VAL A 111 -46.19 13.94 15.23
N THR A 112 -46.31 13.42 14.01
CA THR A 112 -47.56 13.44 13.24
C THR A 112 -48.65 12.61 13.92
N LEU A 113 -48.35 11.40 14.40
CA LEU A 113 -49.30 10.60 15.17
C LEU A 113 -49.69 11.28 16.49
N ARG A 114 -48.73 11.85 17.21
CA ARG A 114 -48.99 12.58 18.46
C ARG A 114 -49.90 13.79 18.24
N THR A 115 -49.76 14.48 17.10
CA THR A 115 -50.58 15.65 16.78
C THR A 115 -51.99 15.24 16.35
N GLN A 116 -52.14 14.17 15.57
CA GLN A 116 -53.46 13.62 15.22
C GLN A 116 -54.25 13.12 16.43
N LEU A 117 -53.58 12.54 17.44
CA LEU A 117 -54.24 12.08 18.68
C LEU A 117 -54.66 13.21 19.63
N LYS A 118 -54.11 14.41 19.44
CA LYS A 118 -54.40 15.59 20.28
C LYS A 118 -55.40 16.56 19.64
N ALA A 119 -55.76 16.33 18.38
CA ALA A 119 -56.83 17.03 17.67
C ALA A 119 -58.16 16.30 17.91
#